data_AF-A0A9P3DKC3-F1
#
_entry.id   AF-A0A9P3DKC3-F1
#
_cell.length_a   1.000
_cell.length_b   1.000
_cell.length_c   1.000
_cell.angle_alpha   90.00
_cell.angle_beta   90.00
_cell.angle_gamma   90.00
#
_symmetry.space_group_name_H-M   'P 1'
#
loop_
_entity.id
_entity.type
_entity.pdbx_description
1 polymer ?
#
loop_
_entity_poly.entity_id
_entity_poly.type
_entity_poly.pdbx_seq_one_letter_code
_entity_poly.pdbx_strand_id
1 'polypeptide(L)'
;MVMAYGVSILGNINFQNQNNLLIIAISVGLGAGISAVPQAFKGLGEQFAWLTQNGIVLGAISAIILNFFFNGIKYKQTEENVK
;
A
#
# COMPACT_ATOMS: atom_id res chain seq x y z
N MET A 1 -8.03 -1.64 16.87
CA MET A 1 -8.59 -0.38 16.33
C MET A 1 -7.87 0.10 15.06
N VAL A 2 -6.53 0.21 15.04
CA VAL A 2 -5.75 0.75 13.91
C VAL A 2 -6.05 0.07 12.56
N MET A 3 -6.03 -1.27 12.51
CA MET A 3 -6.27 -2.01 11.27
C MET A 3 -7.69 -1.79 10.71
N ALA A 4 -8.70 -1.71 11.59
CA ALA A 4 -10.08 -1.46 11.19
C ALA A 4 -10.25 -0.07 10.57
N TYR A 5 -9.59 0.94 11.13
CA TYR A 5 -9.55 2.30 10.56
C TYR A 5 -8.85 2.35 9.20
N GLY A 6 -7.77 1.57 9.02
CA GLY A 6 -7.12 1.45 7.71
C GLY A 6 -8.08 0.92 6.64
N VAL A 7 -8.84 -0.13 6.97
CA VAL A 7 -9.85 -0.69 6.06
C VAL A 7 -10.99 0.29 5.79
N SER A 8 -11.44 1.08 6.79
CA SER A 8 -12.50 2.08 6.55
C SER A 8 -12.06 3.22 5.62
N ILE A 9 -10.78 3.62 5.66
CA ILE A 9 -10.23 4.59 4.70
C ILE A 9 -10.25 4.02 3.29
N LEU A 10 -9.87 2.74 3.12
CA LEU A 10 -10.03 2.03 1.85
C LEU A 10 -11.49 1.90 1.43
N GLY A 11 -12.46 1.96 2.35
CA GLY A 11 -13.89 1.99 2.00
C GLY A 11 -14.32 3.22 1.17
N ASN A 12 -13.56 4.32 1.22
CA ASN A 12 -13.89 5.58 0.53
C ASN A 12 -13.35 5.70 -0.90
N ILE A 13 -12.58 4.71 -1.37
CA ILE A 13 -12.01 4.73 -2.73
C ILE A 13 -12.88 3.98 -3.74
N ASN A 14 -12.74 4.35 -5.01
CA ASN A 14 -13.43 3.67 -6.10
C ASN A 14 -12.78 2.31 -6.44
N PHE A 15 -13.37 1.22 -5.97
CA PHE A 15 -12.96 -0.16 -6.31
C PHE A 15 -13.39 -0.64 -7.71
N GLN A 16 -14.25 0.09 -8.43
CA GLN A 16 -14.55 -0.23 -9.84
C GLN A 16 -13.35 0.11 -10.75
N ASN A 17 -12.44 0.97 -10.28
CA ASN A 17 -11.21 1.25 -11.01
C ASN A 17 -10.19 0.11 -10.79
N GLN A 18 -9.94 -0.67 -11.83
CA GLN A 18 -8.98 -1.78 -11.81
C GLN A 18 -7.58 -1.32 -11.36
N ASN A 19 -7.16 -0.10 -11.70
CA ASN A 19 -5.87 0.44 -11.26
C ASN A 19 -5.80 0.53 -9.74
N ASN A 20 -6.83 1.08 -9.10
CA ASN A 20 -6.90 1.18 -7.63
C ASN A 20 -6.85 -0.22 -6.99
N LEU A 21 -7.61 -1.16 -7.55
CA LEU A 21 -7.66 -2.54 -7.09
C LEU A 21 -6.28 -3.21 -7.14
N LEU A 22 -5.56 -3.04 -8.24
CA LEU A 22 -4.19 -3.55 -8.43
C LEU A 22 -3.21 -2.89 -7.45
N ILE A 23 -3.26 -1.57 -7.29
CA ILE A 23 -2.40 -0.84 -6.34
C ILE A 23 -2.57 -1.40 -4.93
N ILE A 24 -3.81 -1.60 -4.48
CA ILE A 24 -4.13 -2.10 -3.14
C ILE A 24 -3.65 -3.54 -2.98
N ALA A 25 -4.00 -4.43 -3.91
CA ALA A 25 -3.65 -5.84 -3.83
C ALA A 25 -2.13 -6.05 -3.78
N ILE A 26 -1.39 -5.32 -4.62
CA ILE A 26 0.07 -5.44 -4.71
C ILE A 26 0.74 -4.81 -3.48
N SER A 27 0.34 -3.61 -3.07
CA SER A 27 0.95 -2.93 -1.92
C SER A 27 0.71 -3.66 -0.60
N VAL A 28 -0.53 -4.12 -0.35
CA VAL A 28 -0.89 -4.88 0.84
C VAL A 28 -0.22 -6.26 0.81
N GLY A 29 -0.23 -6.93 -0.34
CA GLY A 29 0.41 -8.24 -0.52
C GLY A 29 1.93 -8.18 -0.28
N LEU A 30 2.61 -7.17 -0.80
CA LEU A 30 4.04 -6.98 -0.56
C LEU A 30 4.34 -6.64 0.92
N GLY A 31 3.59 -5.70 1.50
CA GLY A 31 3.81 -5.31 2.90
C GLY A 31 3.54 -6.45 3.88
N ALA A 32 2.44 -7.18 3.69
CA ALA A 32 2.12 -8.36 4.49
C ALA A 32 3.08 -9.52 4.20
N GLY A 33 3.47 -9.74 2.95
CA GLY A 33 4.36 -10.83 2.54
C GLY A 33 5.76 -10.72 3.16
N ILE A 34 6.34 -9.53 3.17
CA ILE A 34 7.64 -9.30 3.82
C ILE A 34 7.54 -9.45 5.34
N SER A 35 6.47 -8.92 5.96
CA SER A 35 6.25 -9.09 7.39
C SER A 35 5.99 -10.55 7.78
N ALA A 36 5.41 -11.36 6.90
CA ALA A 36 5.15 -12.77 7.14
C ALA A 36 6.42 -13.62 7.04
N VAL A 37 7.32 -13.33 6.09
CA VAL A 37 8.55 -14.11 5.87
C VAL A 37 9.77 -13.20 5.74
N PRO A 38 10.19 -12.52 6.82
CA PRO A 38 11.34 -11.61 6.78
C PRO A 38 12.66 -12.35 6.51
N GLN A 39 12.73 -13.66 6.80
CA GLN A 39 13.95 -14.45 6.56
C GLN A 39 14.25 -14.66 5.08
N ALA A 40 13.23 -14.67 4.21
CA ALA A 40 13.40 -14.83 2.77
C ALA A 40 14.20 -13.67 2.14
N PHE A 41 14.21 -12.52 2.81
CA PHE A 41 14.86 -11.30 2.34
C PHE A 41 16.22 -11.03 3.02
N LYS A 42 16.73 -11.96 3.84
CA LYS A 42 18.07 -11.85 4.48
C LYS A 42 19.22 -11.72 3.46
N GLY A 43 19.04 -12.24 2.24
CA GLY A 43 20.03 -12.19 1.17
C GLY A 43 20.13 -10.86 0.42
N LEU A 44 19.19 -9.92 0.62
CA LEU A 44 19.19 -8.63 -0.08
C LEU A 44 20.23 -7.63 0.46
N GLY A 45 20.91 -7.96 1.57
CA GLY A 45 21.93 -7.11 2.18
C GLY A 45 21.38 -6.15 3.24
N GLU A 46 22.27 -5.67 4.10
CA GLU A 46 21.93 -4.89 5.29
C GLU A 46 21.25 -3.55 4.97
N GLN A 47 21.49 -3.02 3.76
CA GLN A 47 20.88 -1.79 3.25
C GLN A 47 19.36 -1.86 3.12
N PHE A 48 18.78 -3.06 2.96
CA PHE A 48 17.33 -3.28 2.88
C PHE A 48 16.74 -3.84 4.19
N ALA A 49 17.56 -4.04 5.23
CA ALA A 49 17.12 -4.62 6.50
C ALA A 49 16.00 -3.79 7.15
N TRP A 50 16.07 -2.46 7.06
CA TRP A 50 15.05 -1.55 7.59
C TRP A 50 13.69 -1.71 6.89
N LEU A 51 13.70 -2.08 5.62
CA LEU A 51 12.53 -2.33 4.77
C LEU A 51 11.92 -3.70 5.08
N THR A 52 12.77 -4.71 5.25
CA THR A 52 12.39 -6.08 5.60
C THR A 52 11.85 -6.20 7.03
N GLN A 53 12.39 -5.43 7.97
CA GLN A 53 11.90 -5.41 9.35
C GLN A 53 10.57 -4.64 9.49
N ASN A 54 10.26 -3.74 8.56
CA ASN A 54 9.04 -2.92 8.59
C ASN A 54 8.25 -3.08 7.28
N GLY A 55 7.55 -4.20 7.11
CA GLY A 55 6.77 -4.49 5.90
C GLY A 55 5.71 -3.44 5.56
N ILE A 56 5.17 -2.73 6.56
CA ILE A 56 4.26 -1.59 6.34
C ILE A 56 4.91 -0.49 5.49
N VAL A 57 6.20 -0.22 5.70
CA VAL A 57 6.93 0.82 4.98
C VAL A 57 7.11 0.43 3.52
N LEU A 58 7.45 -0.83 3.23
CA LEU A 58 7.49 -1.31 1.84
C LEU A 58 6.11 -1.19 1.18
N GLY A 59 5.06 -1.64 1.87
CA GLY A 59 3.69 -1.57 1.35
C GLY A 59 3.30 -0.13 0.98
N ALA A 60 3.61 0.84 1.85
CA ALA A 60 3.32 2.25 1.59
C ALA A 60 4.12 2.81 0.40
N ILE A 61 5.42 2.53 0.32
CA ILE A 61 6.28 2.96 -0.80
C ILE A 61 5.76 2.36 -2.11
N SER A 62 5.45 1.07 -2.10
CA SER A 62 4.86 0.36 -3.24
C SER A 62 3.54 1.02 -3.66
N ALA A 63 2.63 1.30 -2.72
CA ALA A 63 1.36 1.97 -3.02
C ALA A 63 1.56 3.33 -3.69
N ILE A 64 2.52 4.14 -3.20
CA ILE A 64 2.82 5.46 -3.76
C ILE A 64 3.35 5.34 -5.20
N ILE A 65 4.33 4.44 -5.42
CA ILE A 65 4.94 4.23 -6.73
C ILE A 65 3.90 3.72 -7.73
N LEU A 66 3.12 2.69 -7.35
CA LEU A 66 2.09 2.15 -8.23
C LEU A 66 0.97 3.16 -8.49
N ASN A 67 0.54 3.93 -7.49
CA ASN A 67 -0.47 4.97 -7.69
C ASN A 67 0.03 6.06 -8.65
N PHE A 68 1.29 6.47 -8.52
CA PHE A 68 1.91 7.40 -9.45
C PHE A 68 1.96 6.83 -10.87
N PHE A 69 2.32 5.54 -11.02
CA PHE A 69 2.43 4.91 -12.33
C PHE A 69 1.07 4.66 -13.01
N PHE A 70 0.07 4.18 -12.27
CA PHE A 70 -1.24 3.79 -12.84
C PHE A 70 -2.25 4.93 -12.91
N ASN A 71 -2.28 5.84 -11.93
CA ASN A 71 -3.24 6.95 -11.89
C ASN A 71 -2.61 8.31 -12.25
N GLY A 72 -1.28 8.40 -12.29
CA GLY A 72 -0.58 9.68 -12.48
C GLY A 72 -0.81 10.66 -11.33
N ILE A 73 -0.36 11.91 -11.50
CA ILE A 73 -0.68 13.03 -10.59
C ILE A 73 -2.12 13.50 -10.88
N LYS A 74 -3.11 12.65 -10.63
CA LYS A 74 -4.53 13.04 -10.66
C LYS A 74 -5.00 13.18 -9.21
N TYR A 75 -4.92 14.39 -8.69
CA TYR A 75 -5.52 14.74 -7.40
C TYR A 75 -7.05 14.78 -7.57
N LYS A 76 -7.71 13.62 -7.51
CA LYS A 76 -9.16 13.59 -7.32
C LYS A 76 -9.41 13.83 -5.83
N GLN A 77 -9.74 15.09 -5.51
CA GLN A 77 -10.39 15.41 -4.24
C GLN A 77 -11.68 14.59 -4.18
N THR A 78 -11.75 13.66 -3.24
CA THR A 78 -13.02 13.11 -2.82
C THR A 78 -13.79 14.28 -2.22
N GLU A 79 -14.77 14.79 -2.97
CA GLU A 79 -15.68 15.82 -2.49
C GLU A 79 -16.38 15.27 -1.25
N GLU A 80 -15.97 15.79 -0.10
CA GLU A 80 -16.55 15.53 1.20
C GLU A 80 -17.98 16.08 1.17
N ASN A 81 -18.96 15.23 0.82
CA ASN A 81 -20.38 15.55 1.03
C ASN A 81 -20.65 15.49 2.53
N VAL A 82 -20.27 16.55 3.24
CA VAL A 82 -20.81 16.87 4.55
C VAL A 82 -22.22 17.42 4.32
N LYS A 83 -23.23 16.57 4.48
CA LYS A 83 -24.61 16.99 4.75
C LYS A 83 -24.92 16.75 6.21
#